data_AF-A0A8T2Y930-F1
#
_entry.id   AF-A0A8T2Y930-F1
#
_cell.length_a   1.000
_cell.length_b   1.000
_cell.length_c   1.000
_cell.angle_alpha   90.00
_cell.angle_beta   90.00
_cell.angle_gamma   90.00
#
_symmetry.space_group_name_H-M   'P 1'
#
loop_
_entity.id
_entity.type
_entity.pdbx_description
1 polymer ?
#
loop_
_entity_poly.entity_id
_entity_poly.type
_entity_poly.pdbx_seq_one_letter_code
_entity_poly.pdbx_strand_id
1 'polypeptide(L)'
;MQYFNVDTDIVVNRLMSSFYPIGGDFFSKIDANPDLYGLVWVVTTLIFVLASLGNLATYLIQKRTDHKSSWSFDVGYVNVAVFSVYGYAIVVPLAFYFLFRYLESNPKLIQFWCMWGYSLFIFVPSSFLLVVPVEAFRWIIILVAGVDSGMFVASNLKTLGEGNDLAIMVVAAFFLQLALAIFFKVWFFQ
;
A
#
# COMPACT_ATOMS: atom_id res chain seq x y z
N MET A 1 -13.35 4.24 -21.38
CA MET A 1 -12.42 4.71 -20.33
C MET A 1 -13.16 5.29 -19.11
N GLN A 2 -14.28 4.70 -18.68
CA GLN A 2 -15.13 5.29 -17.62
C GLN A 2 -14.45 5.31 -16.24
N TYR A 3 -13.66 4.28 -15.90
CA TYR A 3 -12.96 4.17 -14.60
C TYR A 3 -11.65 4.97 -14.49
N PHE A 4 -11.27 5.69 -15.54
CA PHE A 4 -10.10 6.57 -15.59
C PHE A 4 -10.47 8.04 -15.81
N ASN A 5 -11.77 8.34 -15.97
CA ASN A 5 -12.26 9.71 -16.12
C ASN A 5 -12.56 10.30 -14.74
N VAL A 6 -11.52 10.68 -14.01
CA VAL A 6 -11.60 11.17 -12.63
C VAL A 6 -10.92 12.53 -12.55
N ASP A 7 -11.60 13.51 -11.95
CA ASP A 7 -11.03 14.83 -11.71
C ASP A 7 -9.90 14.76 -10.68
N THR A 8 -8.88 15.58 -10.88
CA THR A 8 -7.69 15.61 -10.00
C THR A 8 -8.06 15.88 -8.54
N ASP A 9 -9.05 16.73 -8.29
CA ASP A 9 -9.52 17.05 -6.93
C ASP A 9 -10.11 15.84 -6.20
N ILE A 10 -10.76 14.93 -6.93
CA ILE A 10 -11.31 13.68 -6.39
C ILE A 10 -10.17 12.74 -5.98
N VAL A 11 -9.14 12.62 -6.81
CA VAL A 11 -7.97 11.79 -6.52
C VAL A 11 -7.23 12.32 -5.29
N VAL A 12 -7.02 13.64 -5.20
CA VAL A 12 -6.38 14.27 -4.04
C VAL A 12 -7.19 14.05 -2.76
N ASN A 13 -8.52 14.20 -2.80
CA ASN A 13 -9.37 13.92 -1.65
C ASN A 13 -9.28 12.46 -1.19
N ARG A 14 -9.22 11.52 -2.14
CA ARG A 14 -9.05 10.08 -1.88
C ARG A 14 -7.70 9.79 -1.23
N LEU A 15 -6.62 10.36 -1.76
CA LEU A 15 -5.27 10.25 -1.17
C LEU A 15 -5.23 10.82 0.25
N MET A 16 -5.79 12.01 0.47
CA MET A 16 -5.85 12.64 1.80
C MET A 16 -6.68 11.80 2.78
N SER A 17 -7.77 11.18 2.31
CA SER A 17 -8.58 10.27 3.12
C SER A 17 -7.82 9.01 3.53
N SER A 18 -6.83 8.57 2.74
CA SER A 18 -5.97 7.44 3.11
C SER A 18 -5.05 7.73 4.29
N PHE A 19 -4.66 8.99 4.51
CA PHE A 19 -3.89 9.41 5.71
C PHE A 19 -4.74 9.64 6.95
N TYR A 20 -6.07 9.67 6.82
CA TYR A 20 -6.98 9.88 7.95
C TYR A 20 -8.00 8.73 8.04
N PRO A 21 -7.56 7.55 8.51
CA PRO A 21 -8.36 6.32 8.47
C PRO A 21 -9.57 6.32 9.42
N ILE A 22 -9.69 7.31 10.31
CA ILE A 22 -10.65 7.33 11.42
C ILE A 22 -12.09 7.59 10.96
N GLY A 23 -12.31 8.04 9.72
CA GLY A 23 -13.65 8.39 9.23
C GLY A 23 -14.51 7.24 8.70
N GLY A 24 -13.93 6.12 8.25
CA GLY A 24 -14.68 5.02 7.60
C GLY A 24 -15.44 5.41 6.32
N ASP A 25 -15.26 6.64 5.84
CA ASP A 25 -16.11 7.27 4.84
C ASP A 25 -15.59 7.07 3.39
N PHE A 26 -14.65 6.15 3.17
CA PHE A 26 -14.08 5.98 1.84
C PHE A 26 -14.99 5.14 0.94
N PHE A 27 -15.60 4.07 1.46
CA PHE A 27 -16.58 3.28 0.69
C PHE A 27 -17.77 4.12 0.22
N SER A 28 -18.30 5.00 1.07
CA SER A 28 -19.39 5.92 0.72
C SER A 28 -18.96 6.90 -0.40
N LYS A 29 -17.72 7.41 -0.36
CA LYS A 29 -17.15 8.30 -1.38
C LYS A 29 -16.84 7.62 -2.73
N ILE A 30 -16.64 6.31 -2.76
CA ILE A 30 -16.36 5.56 -4.01
C ILE A 30 -17.57 4.80 -4.55
N ASP A 31 -18.71 4.79 -3.85
CA ASP A 31 -19.85 3.97 -4.27
C ASP A 31 -20.46 4.45 -5.60
N ALA A 32 -20.54 5.77 -5.79
CA ALA A 32 -21.05 6.38 -7.01
C ALA A 32 -20.05 6.35 -8.19
N ASN A 33 -18.74 6.48 -7.91
CA ASN A 33 -17.69 6.59 -8.95
C ASN A 33 -16.37 5.92 -8.51
N PRO A 34 -16.28 4.57 -8.52
CA PRO A 34 -15.03 3.87 -8.21
C PRO A 34 -14.01 4.02 -9.35
N ASP A 35 -12.72 4.11 -9.01
CA ASP A 35 -11.64 4.31 -9.98
C ASP A 35 -10.55 3.25 -9.92
N LEU A 36 -9.75 3.15 -10.99
CA LEU A 36 -8.55 2.30 -11.04
C LEU A 36 -7.25 3.13 -10.99
N TYR A 37 -7.36 4.43 -10.71
CA TYR A 37 -6.23 5.35 -10.63
C TYR A 37 -5.30 4.95 -9.48
N GLY A 38 -5.86 4.61 -8.32
CA GLY A 38 -5.09 4.06 -7.20
C GLY A 38 -4.34 2.77 -7.58
N LEU A 39 -5.02 1.82 -8.25
CA LEU A 39 -4.42 0.55 -8.63
C LEU A 39 -3.29 0.70 -9.67
N VAL A 40 -3.41 1.63 -10.62
CA VAL A 40 -2.41 1.80 -11.68
C VAL A 40 -1.31 2.78 -11.27
N TRP A 41 -1.67 4.00 -10.86
CA TRP A 41 -0.71 5.07 -10.66
C TRP A 41 -0.01 4.97 -9.31
N VAL A 42 -0.76 4.81 -8.20
CA VAL A 42 -0.14 4.72 -6.86
C VAL A 42 0.78 3.51 -6.78
N VAL A 43 0.33 2.35 -7.26
CA VAL A 43 1.14 1.12 -7.28
C VAL A 43 2.39 1.27 -8.15
N THR A 44 2.26 1.82 -9.37
CA THR A 44 3.43 2.02 -10.25
C THR A 44 4.43 2.99 -9.63
N THR A 45 3.96 4.09 -9.06
CA THR A 45 4.82 5.05 -8.37
C THR A 45 5.53 4.40 -7.19
N LEU A 46 4.82 3.59 -6.39
CA LEU A 46 5.42 2.88 -5.26
C LEU A 46 6.51 1.90 -5.72
N ILE A 47 6.26 1.13 -6.78
CA ILE A 47 7.26 0.21 -7.36
C ILE A 47 8.53 0.96 -7.76
N PHE A 48 8.37 2.07 -8.49
CA PHE A 48 9.49 2.88 -8.94
C PHE A 48 10.26 3.47 -7.74
N VAL A 49 9.54 3.97 -6.74
CA VAL A 49 10.13 4.57 -5.54
C VAL A 49 10.86 3.53 -4.70
N LEU A 50 10.30 2.35 -4.46
CA LEU A 50 10.95 1.26 -3.72
C LEU A 50 12.23 0.80 -4.42
N ALA A 51 12.17 0.57 -5.74
CA ALA A 51 13.33 0.11 -6.49
C ALA A 51 14.46 1.15 -6.55
N SER A 52 14.10 2.43 -6.73
CA SER A 52 15.08 3.53 -6.83
C SER A 52 15.66 3.90 -5.47
N LEU A 53 14.81 4.09 -4.46
CA LEU A 53 15.23 4.51 -3.13
C LEU A 53 15.87 3.38 -2.33
N GLY A 54 15.48 2.12 -2.55
CA GLY A 54 16.18 0.97 -1.99
C GLY A 54 17.61 0.88 -2.53
N ASN A 55 17.80 1.03 -3.84
CA ASN A 55 19.14 1.10 -4.44
C ASN A 55 19.96 2.28 -3.89
N LEU A 56 19.33 3.46 -3.73
CA LEU A 56 19.97 4.64 -3.14
C LEU A 56 20.38 4.40 -1.68
N ALA A 57 19.52 3.76 -0.87
CA ALA A 57 19.81 3.44 0.51
C ALA A 57 21.05 2.53 0.62
N THR A 58 21.14 1.49 -0.21
CA THR A 58 22.30 0.60 -0.29
C THR A 58 23.57 1.35 -0.72
N TYR A 59 23.46 2.25 -1.70
CA TYR A 59 24.58 3.10 -2.12
C TYR A 59 25.10 3.98 -0.98
N LEU A 60 24.20 4.64 -0.23
CA LEU A 60 24.57 5.52 0.88
C LEU A 60 25.27 4.76 2.02
N ILE A 61 24.83 3.53 2.30
CA ILE A 61 25.45 2.66 3.31
C ILE A 61 26.85 2.24 2.84
N GLN A 62 26.99 1.75 1.60
CA GLN A 62 28.30 1.35 1.07
C GLN A 62 29.28 2.52 1.04
N LYS A 63 28.85 3.71 0.60
CA LYS A 63 29.69 4.91 0.59
C LYS A 63 30.19 5.33 1.98
N ARG A 64 29.42 5.05 3.04
CA ARG A 64 29.80 5.35 4.43
C ARG A 64 30.74 4.30 5.02
N THR A 65 30.56 3.03 4.66
CA THR A 65 31.26 1.89 5.27
C THR A 65 32.55 1.52 4.54
N ASP A 66 32.58 1.65 3.20
CA ASP A 66 33.71 1.15 2.41
C ASP A 66 34.03 2.07 1.22
N HIS A 67 35.22 2.68 1.23
CA HIS A 67 35.66 3.59 0.17
C HIS A 67 36.23 2.89 -1.08
N LYS A 68 36.34 1.55 -1.06
CA LYS A 68 37.08 0.78 -2.08
C LYS A 68 36.21 -0.12 -2.98
N SER A 69 34.92 -0.30 -2.69
CA SER A 69 34.04 -1.15 -3.49
C SER A 69 33.31 -0.36 -4.58
N SER A 70 33.30 -0.87 -5.82
CA SER A 70 32.42 -0.37 -6.88
C SER A 70 30.97 -0.79 -6.57
N TRP A 71 30.13 0.17 -6.17
CA TRP A 71 28.68 -0.08 -6.05
C TRP A 71 28.09 -0.37 -7.43
N SER A 72 27.25 -1.40 -7.53
CA SER A 72 26.47 -1.71 -8.72
C SER A 72 24.98 -1.63 -8.40
N PHE A 73 24.21 -1.11 -9.35
CA PHE A 73 22.75 -1.07 -9.26
C PHE A 73 22.17 -2.49 -9.31
N ASP A 74 21.33 -2.83 -8.33
CA ASP A 74 20.64 -4.13 -8.29
C ASP A 74 19.30 -4.04 -9.02
N VAL A 75 19.27 -4.61 -10.23
CA VAL A 75 18.06 -4.72 -11.07
C VAL A 75 17.01 -5.65 -10.42
N GLY A 76 17.44 -6.55 -9.53
CA GLY A 76 16.57 -7.44 -8.77
C GLY A 76 15.53 -6.69 -7.93
N TYR A 77 15.86 -5.50 -7.42
CA TYR A 77 14.88 -4.67 -6.69
C TYR A 77 13.67 -4.27 -7.54
N VAL A 78 13.84 -4.02 -8.84
CA VAL A 78 12.70 -3.73 -9.72
C VAL A 78 11.78 -4.94 -9.82
N ASN A 79 12.34 -6.12 -10.04
CA ASN A 79 11.57 -7.36 -10.15
C ASN A 79 10.81 -7.65 -8.85
N VAL A 80 11.49 -7.60 -7.70
CA VAL A 80 10.87 -7.82 -6.40
C VAL A 80 9.77 -6.80 -6.12
N ALA A 81 9.99 -5.52 -6.44
CA ALA A 81 8.98 -4.48 -6.26
C ALA A 81 7.75 -4.72 -7.14
N VAL A 82 7.94 -5.03 -8.42
CA VAL A 82 6.84 -5.33 -9.35
C VAL A 82 6.01 -6.51 -8.83
N PHE A 83 6.63 -7.65 -8.55
CA PHE A 83 5.88 -8.84 -8.14
C PHE A 83 5.21 -8.68 -6.78
N SER A 84 5.90 -8.08 -5.80
CA SER A 84 5.33 -7.89 -4.46
C SER A 84 4.18 -6.88 -4.47
N VAL A 85 4.35 -5.70 -5.06
CA VAL A 85 3.36 -4.63 -4.98
C VAL A 85 2.17 -4.91 -5.90
N TYR A 86 2.37 -5.24 -7.19
CA TYR A 86 1.25 -5.59 -8.07
C TYR A 86 0.57 -6.89 -7.64
N GLY A 87 1.36 -7.89 -7.24
CA GLY A 87 0.82 -9.15 -6.73
C GLY A 87 -0.09 -8.90 -5.54
N TYR A 88 0.36 -8.11 -4.56
CA TYR A 88 -0.45 -7.73 -3.40
C TYR A 88 -1.71 -6.94 -3.81
N ALA A 89 -1.55 -5.86 -4.59
CA ALA A 89 -2.64 -4.95 -4.94
C ALA A 89 -3.72 -5.59 -5.82
N ILE A 90 -3.41 -6.67 -6.54
CA ILE A 90 -4.38 -7.38 -7.39
C ILE A 90 -4.96 -8.60 -6.66
N VAL A 91 -4.11 -9.44 -6.08
CA VAL A 91 -4.51 -10.75 -5.52
C VAL A 91 -5.26 -10.59 -4.21
N VAL A 92 -4.79 -9.72 -3.31
CA VAL A 92 -5.44 -9.55 -1.99
C VAL A 92 -6.86 -9.03 -2.14
N PRO A 93 -7.13 -7.93 -2.87
CA PRO A 93 -8.51 -7.43 -2.99
C PRO A 93 -9.43 -8.40 -3.72
N LEU A 94 -8.89 -9.17 -4.67
CA LEU A 94 -9.62 -10.23 -5.36
C LEU A 94 -10.01 -11.37 -4.41
N ALA A 95 -9.09 -11.81 -3.54
CA ALA A 95 -9.38 -12.82 -2.53
C ALA A 95 -10.47 -12.34 -1.56
N PHE A 96 -10.36 -11.11 -1.06
CA PHE A 96 -11.39 -10.50 -0.22
C PHE A 96 -12.74 -10.38 -0.94
N TYR A 97 -12.75 -9.97 -2.20
CA TYR A 97 -13.98 -9.93 -3.01
C TYR A 97 -14.70 -11.28 -3.05
N PHE A 98 -13.97 -12.38 -3.28
CA PHE A 98 -14.57 -13.72 -3.26
C PHE A 98 -15.08 -14.14 -1.87
N LEU A 99 -14.34 -13.79 -0.80
CA LEU A 99 -14.77 -14.04 0.57
C LEU A 99 -16.08 -13.31 0.91
N PHE A 100 -16.19 -12.02 0.54
CA PHE A 100 -17.42 -11.26 0.75
C PHE A 100 -18.58 -11.75 -0.13
N ARG A 101 -18.28 -12.22 -1.35
CA ARG A 101 -19.30 -12.81 -2.23
C ARG A 101 -19.86 -14.12 -1.66
N TYR A 102 -19.02 -14.89 -0.97
CA TYR A 102 -19.43 -16.11 -0.28
C TYR A 102 -20.35 -15.82 0.91
N LEU A 103 -20.15 -14.69 1.61
CA LEU A 103 -21.02 -14.22 2.69
C LEU A 103 -22.29 -13.49 2.19
N GLU A 104 -22.77 -13.81 1.00
CA GLU A 104 -23.97 -13.22 0.36
C GLU A 104 -23.99 -11.68 0.25
N SER A 105 -22.83 -11.02 0.35
CA SER A 105 -22.72 -9.58 0.12
C SER A 105 -22.72 -9.28 -1.40
N ASN A 106 -23.12 -8.06 -1.78
CA ASN A 106 -23.03 -7.56 -3.16
C ASN A 106 -21.89 -6.52 -3.33
N PRO A 107 -20.62 -6.85 -3.05
CA PRO A 107 -19.51 -5.92 -3.25
C PRO A 107 -19.22 -5.73 -4.75
N LYS A 108 -18.71 -4.56 -5.14
CA LYS A 108 -18.14 -4.34 -6.48
C LYS A 108 -16.62 -4.54 -6.42
N LEU A 109 -16.06 -5.46 -7.21
CA LEU A 109 -14.62 -5.74 -7.24
C LEU A 109 -13.75 -4.48 -7.47
N ILE A 110 -14.24 -3.55 -8.29
CA ILE A 110 -13.53 -2.29 -8.58
C ILE A 110 -13.39 -1.43 -7.31
N GLN A 111 -14.35 -1.45 -6.39
CA GLN A 111 -14.25 -0.72 -5.12
C GLN A 111 -13.12 -1.27 -4.24
N PHE A 112 -12.94 -2.60 -4.24
CA PHE A 112 -11.86 -3.27 -3.52
C PHE A 112 -10.50 -2.88 -4.09
N TRP A 113 -10.32 -2.96 -5.41
CA TRP A 113 -9.08 -2.52 -6.06
C TRP A 113 -8.79 -1.03 -5.89
N CYS A 114 -9.83 -0.19 -5.95
CA CYS A 114 -9.73 1.24 -5.68
C CYS A 114 -9.19 1.46 -4.26
N MET A 115 -9.90 0.97 -3.25
CA MET A 115 -9.54 1.13 -1.84
C MET A 115 -8.13 0.59 -1.54
N TRP A 116 -7.80 -0.63 -1.97
CA TRP A 116 -6.47 -1.20 -1.72
C TRP A 116 -5.37 -0.43 -2.45
N GLY A 117 -5.61 0.04 -3.67
CA GLY A 117 -4.64 0.87 -4.38
C GLY A 117 -4.28 2.14 -3.61
N TYR A 118 -5.29 2.86 -3.09
CA TYR A 118 -5.07 4.07 -2.28
C TYR A 118 -4.45 3.77 -0.91
N SER A 119 -4.74 2.62 -0.31
CA SER A 119 -4.13 2.21 0.97
C SER A 119 -2.60 2.12 0.92
N LEU A 120 -2.04 1.87 -0.28
CA LEU A 120 -0.59 1.76 -0.46
C LEU A 120 0.10 3.12 -0.61
N PHE A 121 -0.66 4.21 -0.75
CA PHE A 121 -0.09 5.53 -1.01
C PHE A 121 0.84 5.99 0.11
N ILE A 122 0.52 5.71 1.38
CA ILE A 122 1.33 6.08 2.54
C ILE A 122 2.77 5.55 2.46
N PHE A 123 3.00 4.42 1.78
CA PHE A 123 4.33 3.86 1.60
C PHE A 123 5.19 4.68 0.63
N VAL A 124 4.59 5.47 -0.27
CA VAL A 124 5.31 6.35 -1.20
C VAL A 124 6.10 7.43 -0.45
N PRO A 125 5.49 8.34 0.33
CA PRO A 125 6.24 9.34 1.10
C PRO A 125 7.10 8.69 2.19
N SER A 126 6.64 7.59 2.80
CA SER A 126 7.42 6.89 3.83
C SER A 126 8.74 6.35 3.27
N SER A 127 8.77 5.87 2.03
CA SER A 127 9.98 5.36 1.38
C SER A 127 11.09 6.41 1.28
N PHE A 128 10.76 7.70 1.12
CA PHE A 128 11.75 8.79 1.13
C PHE A 128 12.42 8.94 2.50
N LEU A 129 11.65 8.80 3.57
CA LEU A 129 12.17 8.84 4.94
C LEU A 129 13.05 7.62 5.25
N LEU A 130 12.71 6.45 4.70
CA LEU A 130 13.46 5.21 4.91
C LEU A 130 14.86 5.21 4.28
N VAL A 131 15.17 6.13 3.37
CA VAL A 131 16.52 6.27 2.79
C VAL A 131 17.56 6.56 3.88
N VAL A 132 17.19 7.28 4.94
CA VAL A 132 18.09 7.63 6.04
C VAL A 132 18.58 6.34 6.74
N PRO A 133 19.91 6.09 6.80
CA PRO A 133 20.46 4.83 7.33
C PRO A 133 20.53 4.85 8.86
N VAL A 134 19.36 4.95 9.50
CA VAL A 134 19.18 4.88 10.95
C VAL A 134 18.12 3.83 11.24
N GLU A 135 18.55 2.70 11.80
CA GLU A 135 17.72 1.48 11.90
C GLU A 135 16.46 1.69 12.75
N ALA A 136 16.59 2.30 13.94
CA ALA A 136 15.45 2.59 14.80
C ALA A 136 14.44 3.54 14.11
N PHE A 137 14.94 4.53 13.37
CA PHE A 137 14.10 5.46 12.62
C PHE A 137 13.33 4.75 11.52
N ARG A 138 13.98 3.86 10.75
CA ARG A 138 13.34 3.06 9.70
C ARG A 138 12.21 2.19 10.24
N TRP A 139 12.43 1.51 11.37
CA TRP A 139 11.40 0.71 12.02
C TRP A 139 10.20 1.52 12.47
N ILE A 140 10.42 2.71 13.06
CA ILE A 140 9.33 3.58 13.49
C ILE A 140 8.48 4.01 12.27
N ILE A 141 9.13 4.51 11.21
CA ILE A 141 8.43 4.99 10.02
C ILE A 141 7.61 3.87 9.37
N ILE A 142 8.20 2.69 9.16
CA ILE A 142 7.48 1.61 8.47
C ILE A 142 6.32 1.05 9.28
N LEU A 143 6.47 0.97 10.62
CA LEU A 143 5.39 0.51 11.48
C LEU A 143 4.25 1.51 11.51
N VAL A 144 4.54 2.82 11.60
CA VAL A 144 3.52 3.87 11.52
C VAL A 144 2.79 3.82 10.19
N ALA A 145 3.52 3.72 9.07
CA ALA A 145 2.93 3.61 7.73
C ALA A 145 2.07 2.34 7.57
N GLY A 146 2.53 1.21 8.10
CA GLY A 146 1.79 -0.05 8.08
C GLY A 146 0.52 -0.02 8.93
N VAL A 147 0.58 0.61 10.11
CA VAL A 147 -0.59 0.81 10.96
C VAL A 147 -1.61 1.74 10.29
N ASP A 148 -1.16 2.84 9.68
CA ASP A 148 -2.04 3.78 8.97
C ASP A 148 -2.75 3.09 7.79
N SER A 149 -1.98 2.41 6.92
CA SER A 149 -2.52 1.62 5.80
C SER A 149 -3.47 0.51 6.26
N GLY A 150 -3.09 -0.21 7.32
CA GLY A 150 -3.89 -1.27 7.93
C GLY A 150 -5.20 -0.72 8.51
N MET A 151 -5.15 0.38 9.24
CA MET A 151 -6.32 1.04 9.83
C MET A 151 -7.25 1.54 8.74
N PHE A 152 -6.72 2.09 7.64
CA PHE A 152 -7.52 2.55 6.51
C PHE A 152 -8.31 1.41 5.87
N VAL A 153 -7.67 0.27 5.59
CA VAL A 153 -8.40 -0.89 5.05
C VAL A 153 -9.38 -1.46 6.08
N ALA A 154 -8.96 -1.57 7.33
CA ALA A 154 -9.79 -2.11 8.40
C ALA A 154 -11.05 -1.29 8.66
N SER A 155 -10.96 0.05 8.72
CA SER A 155 -12.09 0.93 8.97
C SER A 155 -13.10 0.90 7.83
N ASN A 156 -12.63 0.80 6.59
CA ASN A 156 -13.48 0.69 5.42
C ASN A 156 -14.14 -0.69 5.30
N LEU A 157 -13.42 -1.79 5.55
CA LEU A 157 -14.05 -3.11 5.54
C LEU A 157 -15.12 -3.25 6.62
N LYS A 158 -14.96 -2.59 7.77
CA LYS A 158 -15.97 -2.56 8.84
C LYS A 158 -17.29 -1.93 8.39
N THR A 159 -17.32 -1.04 7.39
CA THR A 159 -18.58 -0.43 6.94
C THR A 159 -19.44 -1.35 6.07
N LEU A 160 -18.92 -2.52 5.66
CA LEU A 160 -19.62 -3.44 4.77
C LEU A 160 -20.62 -4.35 5.49
N GLY A 161 -20.61 -4.37 6.82
CA GLY A 161 -21.55 -5.17 7.61
C GLY A 161 -21.13 -5.30 9.07
N GLU A 162 -21.78 -6.22 9.78
CA GLU A 162 -21.46 -6.56 11.17
C GLU A 162 -21.45 -8.08 11.34
N GLY A 163 -20.53 -8.62 12.15
CA GLY A 163 -20.46 -10.06 12.40
C GLY A 163 -19.05 -10.55 12.75
N ASN A 164 -18.96 -11.79 13.25
CA ASN A 164 -17.69 -12.41 13.63
C ASN A 164 -16.80 -12.68 12.41
N ASP A 165 -17.37 -13.14 11.29
CA ASP A 165 -16.63 -13.41 10.05
C ASP A 165 -16.02 -12.12 9.47
N LEU A 166 -16.77 -11.01 9.52
CA LEU A 166 -16.29 -9.69 9.14
C LEU A 166 -15.15 -9.24 10.05
N ALA A 167 -15.27 -9.43 11.37
CA ALA A 167 -14.20 -9.08 12.31
C ALA A 167 -12.90 -9.83 12.00
N ILE A 168 -12.99 -11.12 11.66
CA ILE A 168 -11.84 -11.94 11.24
C ILE A 168 -11.22 -11.37 9.96
N MET A 169 -12.04 -11.03 8.95
CA MET A 169 -11.56 -10.45 7.69
C MET A 169 -10.86 -9.10 7.90
N VAL A 170 -11.44 -8.23 8.74
CA VAL A 170 -10.87 -6.92 9.08
C VAL A 170 -9.51 -7.08 9.77
N VAL A 171 -9.42 -7.98 10.74
CA VAL A 171 -8.16 -8.28 11.44
C VAL A 171 -7.14 -8.86 10.46
N ALA A 172 -7.53 -9.79 9.60
CA ALA A 172 -6.66 -10.36 8.58
C ALA A 172 -6.13 -9.28 7.61
N ALA A 173 -6.99 -8.37 7.15
CA ALA A 173 -6.60 -7.28 6.25
C ALA A 173 -5.59 -6.33 6.92
N PHE A 174 -5.80 -6.00 8.19
CA PHE A 174 -4.86 -5.19 8.97
C PHE A 174 -3.48 -5.84 9.07
N PHE A 175 -3.43 -7.13 9.43
CA PHE A 175 -2.15 -7.84 9.54
C PHE A 175 -1.46 -8.06 8.19
N LEU A 176 -2.22 -8.23 7.11
CA LEU A 176 -1.64 -8.30 5.76
C LEU A 176 -0.97 -6.97 5.36
N GLN A 177 -1.53 -5.82 5.74
CA GLN A 177 -0.89 -4.52 5.50
C GLN A 177 0.38 -4.34 6.34
N LEU A 178 0.35 -4.75 7.60
CA LEU A 178 1.56 -4.74 8.45
C LEU A 178 2.65 -5.67 7.90
N ALA A 179 2.28 -6.87 7.45
CA ALA A 179 3.22 -7.83 6.88
C ALA A 179 3.88 -7.26 5.60
N LEU A 180 3.10 -6.60 4.73
CA LEU A 180 3.62 -5.92 3.55
C LEU A 180 4.57 -4.78 3.92
N ALA A 181 4.21 -3.98 4.93
CA ALA A 181 5.06 -2.89 5.43
C ALA A 181 6.41 -3.44 5.91
N ILE A 182 6.39 -4.45 6.78
CA ILE A 182 7.62 -5.11 7.27
C ILE A 182 8.46 -5.66 6.10
N PHE A 183 7.81 -6.29 5.12
CA PHE A 183 8.48 -6.79 3.92
C PHE A 183 9.21 -5.66 3.18
N PHE A 184 8.58 -4.49 2.99
CA PHE A 184 9.24 -3.36 2.31
C PHE A 184 10.51 -2.90 3.03
N LYS A 185 10.46 -2.77 4.36
CA LYS A 185 11.65 -2.38 5.13
C LYS A 185 12.75 -3.43 5.04
N VAL A 186 12.42 -4.71 5.23
CA VAL A 186 13.41 -5.80 5.28
C VAL A 186 14.08 -6.07 3.92
N TRP A 187 13.37 -5.90 2.82
CA TRP A 187 13.92 -6.16 1.48
C TRP A 187 14.59 -4.95 0.84
N PHE A 188 13.97 -3.76 0.94
CA PHE A 188 14.46 -2.58 0.21
C PHE A 188 15.30 -1.63 1.07
N PHE A 189 15.12 -1.62 2.39
CA PHE A 189 15.73 -0.63 3.29
C PHE A 189 16.50 -1.29 4.44
N GLN A 190 17.38 -2.23 4.10
CA GLN A 190 18.31 -2.89 5.03
C GLN A 190 19.27 -1.90 5.66
#